data_AF-A0A5A7RV12-F1
#
_entry.id   AF-A0A5A7RV12-F1
#
_cell.length_a   1.000
_cell.length_b   1.000
_cell.length_c   1.000
_cell.angle_alpha   90.00
_cell.angle_beta   90.00
_cell.angle_gamma   90.00
#
_symmetry.space_group_name_H-M   'P 1'
#
loop_
_entity.id
_entity.type
_entity.pdbx_description
1 polymer ?
#
loop_
_entity_poly.entity_id
_entity_poly.type
_entity_poly.pdbx_seq_one_letter_code
_entity_poly.pdbx_strand_id
1 'polypeptide(L)' 'MPRAVDKTELPFKLFKRGKVRDIYEIDDNLLIVATDRIS' A
#
# COMPACT_ATOMS: atom_id res chain seq x y z
N MET A 1 -15.91 1.25 -12.76
CA MET A 1 -15.16 0.39 -11.82
C MET A 1 -13.68 0.68 -12.02
N PRO A 2 -12.93 1.13 -10.99
CA PRO A 2 -11.49 1.24 -11.12
C PRO A 2 -10.92 -0.16 -11.36
N ARG A 3 -10.20 -0.34 -12.47
CA ARG A 3 -9.53 -1.60 -12.82
C ARG A 3 -8.15 -1.72 -12.19
N ALA A 4 -7.57 -0.59 -11.79
CA ALA A 4 -6.22 -0.49 -11.26
C ALA A 4 -6.24 0.28 -9.94
N VAL A 5 -5.43 -0.17 -8.98
CA VAL A 5 -5.21 0.46 -7.68
C VAL A 5 -3.89 1.22 -7.75
N ASP A 6 -3.95 2.56 -7.90
CA ASP A 6 -2.76 3.41 -7.89
C ASP A 6 -2.20 3.59 -6.47
N LYS A 7 -3.09 3.74 -5.49
CA LYS A 7 -2.77 3.93 -4.08
C LYS A 7 -3.82 3.24 -3.21
N THR A 8 -3.44 2.94 -1.99
CA THR A 8 -4.37 2.44 -0.98
C THR A 8 -4.63 3.48 0.11
N GLU A 9 -5.85 3.45 0.64
CA GLU A 9 -6.32 4.29 1.76
C GLU A 9 -6.94 3.36 2.81
N LEU A 10 -6.08 2.63 3.51
CA LEU A 10 -6.46 1.71 4.57
C LEU A 10 -6.43 2.42 5.95
N PRO A 11 -7.27 2.00 6.92
CA PRO A 11 -7.30 2.58 8.26
C PRO A 11 -6.15 2.08 9.15
N PHE A 12 -4.94 2.03 8.61
CA PHE A 12 -3.72 1.64 9.31
C PHE A 12 -2.67 2.74 9.21
N LYS A 13 -1.69 2.74 10.12
CA LYS A 13 -0.59 3.71 10.06
C LYS A 13 0.28 3.42 8.83
N LEU A 14 0.38 4.37 7.92
CA LEU A 14 1.22 4.25 6.74
C LEU A 14 2.69 4.30 7.18
N PHE A 15 3.41 3.20 6.94
CA PHE A 15 4.84 3.09 7.21
C PHE A 15 5.66 3.76 6.09
N LYS A 16 5.38 3.39 4.83
CA LYS A 16 6.10 3.90 3.66
C LYS A 16 5.29 3.69 2.38
N ARG A 17 5.37 4.65 1.46
CA ARG A 17 4.94 4.50 0.07
C ARG A 17 6.16 4.38 -0.84
N GLY A 18 6.30 3.24 -1.49
CA GLY A 18 7.31 2.99 -2.51
C GLY A 18 6.80 3.34 -3.92
N LYS A 19 7.61 3.02 -4.94
CA LYS A 19 7.21 3.19 -6.35
C LYS A 19 5.96 2.38 -6.72
N VAL A 20 5.93 1.12 -6.26
CA VAL A 20 4.91 0.12 -6.66
C VAL A 20 4.22 -0.56 -5.48
N ARG A 21 4.53 -0.15 -4.24
CA ARG A 21 4.03 -0.77 -3.01
C ARG A 21 3.66 0.28 -1.97
N ASP A 22 2.57 0.03 -1.25
CA ASP A 22 2.20 0.74 -0.03
C ASP A 22 2.42 -0.18 1.17
N ILE A 23 3.03 0.31 2.24
CA ILE A 23 3.38 -0.48 3.43
C ILE A 23 2.72 0.16 4.65
N TYR A 24 2.04 -0.64 5.45
CA TYR A 24 1.35 -0.23 6.68
C TYR A 24 1.87 -1.01 7.89
N GLU A 25 1.85 -0.36 9.06
CA GLU A 25 2.10 -1.02 10.34
C GLU A 25 0.80 -1.67 10.85
N ILE A 26 0.88 -2.94 11.26
CA ILE A 26 -0.20 -3.68 11.93
C ILE A 26 0.41 -4.46 13.08
N ASP A 27 0.09 -4.05 14.32
CA ASP A 27 0.70 -4.57 15.54
C ASP A 27 2.25 -4.58 15.40
N ASP A 28 2.90 -5.73 15.63
CA ASP A 28 4.35 -5.90 15.49
C ASP A 28 4.78 -6.33 14.07
N ASN A 29 3.90 -6.20 13.08
CA ASN A 29 4.11 -6.65 11.70
C ASN A 29 3.93 -5.53 10.66
N LEU A 30 4.31 -5.83 9.42
CA LEU A 30 4.11 -4.96 8.26
C LEU A 30 3.14 -5.61 7.26
N LEU A 31 2.10 -4.88 6.88
CA LEU A 31 1.26 -5.20 5.73
C LEU A 31 1.86 -4.54 4.49
N ILE A 32 2.23 -5.35 3.50
CA ILE A 32 2.75 -4.89 2.23
C ILE A 32 1.69 -5.08 1.16
N VAL A 33 1.22 -3.98 0.57
CA VAL A 33 0.27 -4.01 -0.53
C VAL A 33 0.99 -3.67 -1.84
N ALA A 34 0.97 -4.60 -2.79
CA ALA A 34 1.40 -4.32 -4.17
C ALA A 34 0.29 -3.55 -4.89
N THR A 35 0.61 -2.34 -5.35
CA THR A 35 -0.29 -1.52 -6.19
C THR A 35 -0.08 -1.88 -7.65
N ASP A 36 -0.99 -1.47 -8.53
CA ASP A 36 -0.87 -1.66 -9.98
C ASP A 36 0.09 -0.65 -10.66
N ARG A 37 0.77 0.18 -9.86
CA ARG A 37 1.82 1.09 -10.36
C ARG A 37 2.99 0.28 -10.92
N ILE A 38 3.52 0.75 -12.04
CA ILE A 38 4.74 0.24 -12.67
C ILE A 38 5.76 1.38 -12.74
N SER A 39 7.06 1.06 -12.65
CA SER A 39 8.15 2.04 -12.84
C SER A 39 8.71 1.99 -14.24
#